data_AF-A0A7M7QMV8-F1
#
_entry.id   AF-A0A7M7QMV8-F1
#
_cell.length_a   1.000
_cell.length_b   1.000
_cell.length_c   1.000
_cell.angle_alpha   90.00
_cell.angle_beta   90.00
_cell.angle_gamma   90.00
#
_symmetry.space_group_name_H-M   'P 1'
#
loop_
_entity.id
_entity.type
_entity.pdbx_description
1 polymer ?
#
loop_
_entity_poly.entity_id
_entity_poly.type
_entity_poly.pdbx_seq_one_letter_code
_entity_poly.pdbx_strand_id
1 'polypeptide(L)'
;MKTQENDLSIEDDIECNYSGYIFKAFHFMGLKLSLKKKTDGFKFVHKLPTTIGILQSIVVFFLQMNFIRDVVQCDSNPPIQIISQVISNIQAGLKTLLVFKKIEDIQRMLETLGEFWKKYSPDKNYRVVLFRELGKTSSLCKYYFGTLVGIMIAYDVQPLVYFLTYYFEQNATNHTYDLSRRILLVKYPFEITRKSTYCFLLSQEAYLLYITAIYWANGDTLFAQFTTHICLQLKILKYETGKFFNQSNQEGRSDLLILIRRHQELLSMCDMIEDIFSPIIFSTMLLSAINMCVNVIGVTETIAAGSYEETGIYTFIFIATFLQIIFYCVFAETLTEETRSLSDFVYNLEWTSKDYRLRFLIQVIILRAQTPVYCTAYGFFPIGHQKLTSIINASFSYYMMLQTVK
;
A
#
# COMPACT_ATOMS: atom_id res chain seq x y z
N MET A 1 13.30 39.07 -25.44
CA MET A 1 12.47 38.92 -24.23
C MET A 1 11.31 37.98 -24.56
N LYS A 2 11.58 36.67 -24.62
CA LYS A 2 10.62 35.55 -24.74
C LYS A 2 11.43 34.25 -24.96
N THR A 3 11.90 33.63 -23.87
CA THR A 3 12.37 32.22 -23.77
C THR A 3 12.85 31.97 -22.34
N GLN A 4 12.00 32.20 -21.33
CA GLN A 4 12.37 31.93 -19.94
C GLN A 4 11.18 31.48 -19.05
N GLU A 5 10.12 30.94 -19.64
CA GLU A 5 8.98 30.38 -18.90
C GLU A 5 8.71 28.95 -19.36
N ASN A 6 8.58 28.04 -18.38
CA ASN A 6 8.09 26.64 -18.44
C ASN A 6 9.06 25.46 -18.44
N ASP A 7 10.27 25.58 -17.90
CA ASP A 7 10.91 24.39 -17.28
C ASP A 7 10.48 24.35 -15.81
N LEU A 8 9.29 23.81 -15.52
CA LEU A 8 9.03 23.25 -14.19
C LEU A 8 10.17 22.27 -13.91
N SER A 9 10.78 22.34 -12.73
CA SER A 9 11.83 21.37 -12.40
C SER A 9 11.24 19.97 -12.49
N ILE A 10 12.01 18.99 -12.99
CA ILE A 10 11.57 17.59 -13.12
C ILE A 10 10.97 17.06 -11.81
N GLU A 11 11.49 17.52 -10.69
CA GLU A 11 10.94 17.24 -9.36
C GLU A 11 9.54 17.80 -9.18
N ASP A 12 9.30 19.06 -9.54
CA ASP A 12 7.97 19.68 -9.43
C ASP A 12 6.95 18.96 -10.33
N ASP A 13 7.37 18.50 -11.52
CA ASP A 13 6.52 17.68 -12.41
C ASP A 13 6.20 16.31 -11.76
N ILE A 14 7.18 15.64 -11.16
CA ILE A 14 7.00 14.36 -10.47
C ILE A 14 6.11 14.53 -9.24
N GLU A 15 6.41 15.54 -8.43
CA GLU A 15 5.71 15.89 -7.19
C GLU A 15 4.27 16.29 -7.49
N CYS A 16 4.00 17.08 -8.53
CA CYS A 16 2.65 17.55 -8.83
C CYS A 16 1.79 16.53 -9.58
N ASN A 17 2.34 15.88 -10.60
CA ASN A 17 1.52 15.08 -11.53
C ASN A 17 1.40 13.60 -11.12
N TYR A 18 2.41 13.05 -10.43
CA TYR A 18 2.52 11.61 -10.22
C TYR A 18 2.39 11.20 -8.75
N SER A 19 2.96 11.97 -7.83
CA SER A 19 2.92 11.70 -6.37
C SER A 19 2.09 12.70 -5.58
N GLY A 20 1.58 13.75 -6.21
CA GLY A 20 0.93 14.86 -5.53
C GLY A 20 -0.35 14.48 -4.79
N TYR A 21 -1.11 13.50 -5.29
CA TYR A 21 -2.31 13.03 -4.60
C TYR A 21 -1.96 12.26 -3.31
N ILE A 22 -0.86 11.49 -3.32
CA ILE A 22 -0.36 10.79 -2.13
C ILE A 22 0.13 11.81 -1.09
N PHE A 23 0.93 12.79 -1.52
CA PHE A 23 1.39 13.85 -0.61
C PHE A 23 0.24 14.69 -0.06
N LYS A 24 -0.80 14.97 -0.86
CA LYS A 24 -2.04 15.61 -0.37
C LYS A 24 -2.75 14.76 0.68
N ALA A 25 -2.82 13.43 0.47
CA ALA A 25 -3.43 12.54 1.44
C ALA A 25 -2.61 12.44 2.75
N PHE A 26 -1.28 12.36 2.68
CA PHE A 26 -0.43 12.45 3.86
C PHE A 26 -0.51 13.82 4.54
N HIS A 27 -0.62 14.90 3.77
CA HIS A 27 -0.83 16.23 4.33
C HIS A 27 -2.14 16.32 5.12
N PHE A 28 -3.22 15.72 4.61
CA PHE A 28 -4.48 15.59 5.32
C PHE A 28 -4.35 14.79 6.63
N MET A 29 -3.45 13.81 6.67
CA MET A 29 -3.08 13.06 7.88
C MET A 29 -2.15 13.85 8.84
N GLY A 30 -1.79 15.10 8.51
CA GLY A 30 -0.83 15.91 9.26
C GLY A 30 0.65 15.66 8.88
N LEU A 31 0.92 14.63 8.08
CA LEU A 31 2.25 14.22 7.68
C LEU A 31 2.67 14.95 6.40
N LYS A 32 3.33 16.10 6.53
CA LYS A 32 3.82 16.86 5.36
C LYS A 32 5.08 16.20 4.77
N LEU A 33 4.91 15.27 3.84
CA LEU A 33 6.00 14.68 3.05
C LEU A 33 6.32 15.56 1.83
N SER A 34 7.58 15.53 1.37
CA SER A 34 7.99 16.19 0.12
C SER A 34 9.28 15.56 -0.42
N LEU A 35 9.48 15.67 -1.73
CA LEU A 35 10.72 15.29 -2.42
C LEU A 35 11.87 16.27 -2.15
N LYS A 36 11.57 17.48 -1.66
CA LYS A 36 12.59 18.50 -1.34
C LYS A 36 13.13 18.31 0.06
N LYS A 37 14.43 18.59 0.22
CA LYS A 37 15.13 18.53 1.51
C LYS A 37 14.43 19.39 2.55
N LYS A 38 13.98 18.76 3.64
CA LYS A 38 13.28 19.45 4.72
C LYS A 38 14.30 19.94 5.74
N THR A 39 14.34 21.26 5.97
CA THR A 39 15.17 21.86 7.03
C THR A 39 14.59 21.69 8.43
N ASP A 40 13.26 21.47 8.52
CA ASP A 40 12.56 21.27 9.78
C ASP A 40 12.13 19.81 9.95
N GLY A 41 12.55 19.19 11.06
CA GLY A 41 12.05 17.88 11.49
C GLY A 41 10.54 17.90 11.75
N PHE A 42 9.91 16.72 11.82
CA PHE A 42 8.48 16.63 12.11
C PHE A 42 8.17 17.08 13.55
N LYS A 43 7.68 18.31 13.71
CA LYS A 43 7.19 18.84 14.99
C LYS A 43 5.98 18.02 15.47
N PHE A 44 5.81 17.93 16.78
CA PHE A 44 4.71 17.17 17.42
C PHE A 44 3.32 17.55 16.88
N VAL A 45 3.09 18.83 16.60
CA VAL A 45 1.83 19.35 16.04
C VAL A 45 1.46 18.70 14.70
N HIS A 46 2.45 18.38 13.87
CA HIS A 46 2.23 17.68 12.59
C HIS A 46 1.96 16.19 12.77
N LYS A 47 2.39 15.59 13.89
CA LYS A 47 2.12 14.19 14.23
C LYS A 47 0.75 13.99 14.90
N LEU A 48 0.10 15.08 15.31
CA LEU A 48 -1.14 15.05 16.10
C LEU A 48 -2.30 14.29 15.42
N PRO A 49 -2.64 14.52 14.14
CA PRO A 49 -3.78 13.83 13.53
C PRO A 49 -3.56 12.31 13.41
N THR A 50 -2.32 11.88 13.15
CA THR A 50 -1.96 10.45 13.15
C THR A 50 -2.03 9.84 14.54
N THR A 51 -1.58 10.56 15.58
CA THR A 51 -1.68 10.07 16.96
C THR A 51 -3.14 9.93 17.43
N ILE A 52 -4.00 10.85 17.02
CA ILE A 52 -5.45 10.78 17.28
C ILE A 52 -6.05 9.58 16.56
N GLY A 53 -5.71 9.36 15.28
CA GLY A 53 -6.17 8.19 14.52
C GLY A 53 -5.80 6.86 15.19
N ILE A 54 -4.55 6.72 15.64
CA ILE A 54 -4.08 5.51 16.36
C ILE A 54 -4.87 5.32 17.66
N LEU A 55 -5.06 6.38 18.46
CA LEU A 55 -5.83 6.33 19.70
C LEU A 55 -7.27 5.90 19.42
N GLN A 56 -7.86 6.43 18.35
CA GLN A 56 -9.23 6.12 17.95
C GLN A 56 -9.37 4.65 17.50
N SER A 57 -8.41 4.12 16.73
CA SER A 57 -8.37 2.69 16.37
C SER A 57 -8.29 1.78 17.61
N ILE A 58 -7.52 2.18 18.63
CA ILE A 58 -7.42 1.44 19.90
C ILE A 58 -8.76 1.44 20.63
N VAL A 59 -9.44 2.59 20.71
CA VAL A 59 -10.76 2.69 21.35
C VAL A 59 -11.78 1.80 20.64
N VAL A 60 -11.84 1.85 19.30
CA VAL A 60 -12.74 1.00 18.50
C VAL A 60 -12.45 -0.48 18.75
N PHE A 61 -11.17 -0.88 18.78
CA PHE A 61 -10.77 -2.25 19.08
C PHE A 61 -11.30 -2.72 20.45
N PHE A 62 -11.14 -1.92 21.51
CA PHE A 62 -11.67 -2.27 22.83
C PHE A 62 -13.19 -2.41 22.84
N LEU A 63 -13.91 -1.51 22.16
CA LEU A 63 -15.36 -1.59 22.08
C LEU A 63 -15.83 -2.84 21.31
N GLN A 64 -15.13 -3.24 20.24
CA GLN A 64 -15.39 -4.48 19.51
C GLN A 64 -15.13 -5.71 20.37
N MET A 65 -14.03 -5.73 21.13
CA MET A 65 -13.71 -6.84 22.03
C MET A 65 -14.75 -7.00 23.14
N ASN A 66 -15.27 -5.89 23.67
CA ASN A 66 -16.37 -5.92 24.63
C ASN A 66 -17.67 -6.44 24.00
N PHE A 67 -17.98 -6.05 22.75
CA PHE A 67 -19.12 -6.60 22.02
C PHE A 67 -19.00 -8.12 21.86
N ILE A 68 -17.84 -8.62 21.43
CA ILE A 68 -17.60 -10.07 21.27
C ILE A 68 -17.78 -10.78 22.62
N ARG A 69 -17.23 -10.22 23.70
CA ARG A 69 -17.38 -10.79 25.05
C ARG A 69 -18.84 -10.92 25.44
N ASP A 70 -19.65 -9.88 25.23
CA ASP A 70 -21.06 -9.89 25.57
C ASP A 70 -21.84 -10.92 24.75
N VAL A 71 -21.56 -11.05 23.45
CA VAL A 71 -22.23 -12.05 22.59
C VAL A 71 -21.88 -13.48 22.99
N VAL A 72 -20.59 -13.73 23.30
CA VAL A 72 -20.13 -15.04 23.78
C VAL A 72 -20.73 -15.38 25.15
N GLN A 73 -20.91 -14.38 26.04
CA GLN A 73 -21.57 -14.58 27.33
C GLN A 73 -23.06 -14.89 27.21
N CYS A 74 -23.71 -14.49 26.12
CA CYS A 74 -25.10 -14.81 25.81
C CYS A 74 -25.26 -16.14 25.05
N ASP A 75 -24.25 -17.04 25.11
CA ASP A 75 -24.21 -18.35 24.42
C ASP A 75 -24.52 -18.29 22.91
N SER A 76 -24.26 -17.15 22.29
CA SER A 76 -24.43 -16.94 20.84
C SER A 76 -23.07 -16.89 20.15
N ASN A 77 -22.95 -17.52 18.99
CA ASN A 77 -21.74 -17.38 18.18
C ASN A 77 -21.60 -15.91 17.73
N PRO A 78 -20.42 -15.27 17.93
CA PRO A 78 -20.23 -13.92 17.45
C PRO A 78 -20.39 -13.89 15.93
N PRO A 79 -21.07 -12.87 15.36
CA PRO A 79 -21.18 -12.74 13.92
C PRO A 79 -19.78 -12.74 13.30
N ILE A 80 -19.53 -13.61 12.33
CA ILE A 80 -18.24 -13.75 11.64
C ILE A 80 -17.73 -12.41 11.10
N GLN A 81 -18.65 -11.53 10.69
CA GLN A 81 -18.38 -10.17 10.24
C GLN A 81 -17.62 -9.34 11.27
N ILE A 82 -17.90 -9.50 12.57
CA ILE A 82 -17.23 -8.75 13.64
C ILE A 82 -15.78 -9.18 13.77
N ILE A 83 -15.52 -10.49 13.64
CA ILE A 83 -14.16 -11.04 13.64
C ILE A 83 -13.38 -10.49 12.44
N SER A 84 -13.98 -10.49 11.25
CA SER A 84 -13.40 -9.92 10.02
C SER A 84 -13.08 -8.41 10.17
N GLN A 85 -14.00 -7.65 10.77
CA GLN A 85 -13.80 -6.22 11.02
C GLN A 85 -12.69 -5.95 12.04
N VAL A 86 -12.61 -6.75 13.11
CA VAL A 86 -11.54 -6.64 14.13
C VAL A 86 -10.18 -6.88 13.49
N ILE A 87 -10.04 -7.94 12.69
CA ILE A 87 -8.79 -8.25 11.98
C ILE A 87 -8.40 -7.08 11.06
N SER A 88 -9.36 -6.55 10.30
CA SER A 88 -9.14 -5.42 9.39
C SER A 88 -8.71 -4.15 10.14
N ASN A 89 -9.32 -3.86 11.30
CA ASN A 89 -8.96 -2.73 12.15
C ASN A 89 -7.55 -2.90 12.76
N ILE A 90 -7.20 -4.10 13.23
CA ILE A 90 -5.85 -4.40 13.72
C ILE A 90 -4.83 -4.19 12.60
N GLN A 91 -5.12 -4.66 11.39
CA GLN A 91 -4.25 -4.50 10.22
C GLN A 91 -4.02 -3.03 9.90
N ALA A 92 -5.08 -2.22 9.80
CA ALA A 92 -4.97 -0.80 9.51
C ALA A 92 -4.25 -0.03 10.63
N GLY A 93 -4.50 -0.37 11.89
CA GLY A 93 -3.84 0.22 13.06
C GLY A 93 -2.34 -0.08 13.09
N LEU A 94 -1.96 -1.35 12.94
CA LEU A 94 -0.55 -1.78 12.90
C LEU A 94 0.20 -1.11 11.74
N LYS A 95 -0.41 -1.09 10.55
CA LYS A 95 0.17 -0.44 9.38
C LYS A 95 0.42 1.05 9.61
N THR A 96 -0.58 1.77 10.13
CA THR A 96 -0.46 3.19 10.48
C THR A 96 0.67 3.43 11.47
N LEU A 97 0.76 2.59 12.51
CA LEU A 97 1.79 2.69 13.55
C LEU A 97 3.20 2.44 12.97
N LEU A 98 3.36 1.43 12.12
CA LEU A 98 4.64 1.11 11.47
C LEU A 98 5.09 2.22 10.51
N VAL A 99 4.20 2.73 9.66
CA VAL A 99 4.48 3.87 8.78
C VAL A 99 4.87 5.11 9.59
N PHE A 100 4.13 5.38 10.68
CA PHE A 100 4.42 6.49 11.57
C PHE A 100 5.79 6.36 12.25
N LYS A 101 6.17 5.16 12.70
CA LYS A 101 7.48 4.89 13.30
C LYS A 101 8.62 5.11 12.29
N LYS A 102 8.38 4.80 11.01
CA LYS A 102 9.34 4.91 9.91
C LYS A 102 9.25 6.20 9.10
N ILE A 103 8.47 7.18 9.55
CA ILE A 103 8.16 8.38 8.75
C ILE A 103 9.40 9.22 8.41
N GLU A 104 10.39 9.26 9.30
CA GLU A 104 11.65 9.99 9.06
C GLU A 104 12.52 9.27 8.03
N ASP A 105 12.57 7.94 8.07
CA ASP A 105 13.27 7.13 7.07
C ASP A 105 12.58 7.27 5.70
N ILE A 106 11.24 7.24 5.65
CA ILE A 106 10.44 7.50 4.44
C ILE A 106 10.74 8.89 3.87
N GLN A 107 10.81 9.93 4.70
CA GLN A 107 11.15 11.28 4.25
C GLN A 107 12.58 11.35 3.70
N ARG A 108 13.57 10.75 4.37
CA ARG A 108 14.96 10.68 3.86
C ARG A 108 15.03 9.97 2.52
N MET A 109 14.23 8.92 2.34
CA MET A 109 14.16 8.20 1.08
C MET A 109 13.56 9.05 -0.04
N LEU A 110 12.51 9.83 0.24
CA LEU A 110 11.94 10.80 -0.71
C LEU A 110 12.95 11.89 -1.09
N GLU A 111 13.69 12.42 -0.14
CA GLU A 111 14.73 13.43 -0.39
C GLU A 111 15.84 12.88 -1.28
N THR A 112 16.31 11.66 -0.97
CA THR A 112 17.29 10.94 -1.80
C THR A 112 16.74 10.75 -3.20
N LEU A 113 15.48 10.33 -3.34
CA LEU A 113 14.85 10.16 -4.64
C LEU A 113 14.77 11.47 -5.43
N GLY A 114 14.43 12.59 -4.80
CA GLY A 114 14.45 13.91 -5.42
C GLY A 114 15.84 14.26 -5.95
N GLU A 115 16.88 14.11 -5.12
CA GLU A 115 18.27 14.33 -5.51
C GLU A 115 18.70 13.46 -6.71
N PHE A 116 18.26 12.19 -6.75
CA PHE A 116 18.49 11.30 -7.89
C PHE A 116 17.86 11.82 -9.19
N TRP A 117 16.62 12.31 -9.14
CA TRP A 117 15.94 12.86 -10.32
C TRP A 117 16.55 14.18 -10.80
N LYS A 118 17.13 14.98 -9.90
CA LYS A 118 17.95 16.15 -10.27
C LYS A 118 19.27 15.76 -10.93
N LYS A 119 19.99 14.82 -10.32
CA LYS A 119 21.35 14.45 -10.71
C LYS A 119 21.39 13.66 -12.01
N TYR A 120 20.40 12.80 -12.23
CA TYR A 120 20.39 11.84 -13.34
C TYR A 120 19.16 12.02 -14.24
N SER A 121 19.04 13.20 -14.85
CA SER A 121 17.94 13.49 -15.78
C SER A 121 18.10 12.70 -17.09
N PRO A 122 17.09 11.94 -17.53
CA PRO A 122 17.14 11.20 -18.78
C PRO A 122 17.10 12.11 -20.02
N ASP A 123 17.64 11.59 -21.13
CA ASP A 123 17.54 12.21 -22.46
C ASP A 123 16.06 12.47 -22.84
N LYS A 124 15.77 13.57 -23.55
CA LYS A 124 14.39 14.04 -23.83
C LYS A 124 13.48 12.97 -24.44
N ASN A 125 13.99 12.14 -25.36
CA ASN A 125 13.23 11.07 -26.00
C ASN A 125 12.95 9.90 -25.04
N TYR A 126 13.91 9.57 -24.17
CA TYR A 126 13.78 8.49 -23.19
C TYR A 126 12.87 8.91 -22.01
N ARG A 127 12.90 10.20 -21.65
CA ARG A 127 12.04 10.81 -20.62
C ARG A 127 10.55 10.58 -20.89
N VAL A 128 10.11 10.65 -22.14
CA VAL A 128 8.70 10.42 -22.52
C VAL A 128 8.26 8.97 -22.23
N VAL A 129 9.12 7.99 -22.53
CA VAL A 129 8.81 6.57 -22.28
C VAL A 129 8.73 6.29 -20.78
N LEU A 130 9.68 6.79 -20.00
CA LEU A 130 9.72 6.63 -18.55
C LEU A 130 8.50 7.26 -17.86
N PHE A 131 8.13 8.48 -18.24
CA PHE A 131 6.95 9.14 -17.67
C PHE A 131 5.64 8.51 -18.09
N ARG A 132 5.59 7.85 -19.26
CA ARG A 132 4.43 7.03 -19.63
C ARG A 132 4.26 5.84 -18.68
N GLU A 133 5.36 5.16 -18.33
CA GLU A 133 5.31 4.08 -17.33
C GLU A 133 4.93 4.61 -15.94
N LEU A 134 5.56 5.69 -15.48
CA LEU A 134 5.21 6.34 -14.21
C LEU A 134 3.73 6.76 -14.18
N GLY A 135 3.20 7.27 -15.29
CA GLY A 135 1.80 7.62 -15.46
C GLY A 135 0.87 6.42 -15.35
N LYS A 136 1.23 5.28 -15.96
CA LYS A 136 0.46 4.03 -15.82
C LYS A 136 0.42 3.57 -14.36
N THR A 137 1.56 3.57 -13.67
CA THR A 137 1.60 3.22 -12.24
C THR A 137 0.74 4.17 -11.41
N SER A 138 0.87 5.48 -11.63
CA SER A 138 0.07 6.48 -10.92
C SER A 138 -1.43 6.30 -11.16
N SER A 139 -1.83 6.00 -12.40
CA SER A 139 -3.22 5.67 -12.73
C SER A 139 -3.70 4.39 -12.05
N LEU A 140 -2.90 3.32 -12.05
CA LEU A 140 -3.23 2.08 -11.32
C LEU A 140 -3.42 2.35 -9.82
N CYS A 141 -2.56 3.16 -9.21
CA CYS A 141 -2.69 3.52 -7.80
C CYS A 141 -3.94 4.39 -7.53
N LYS A 142 -4.31 5.29 -8.46
CA LYS A 142 -5.56 6.07 -8.37
C LYS A 142 -6.79 5.18 -8.50
N TYR A 143 -6.78 4.21 -9.42
CA TYR A 143 -7.86 3.23 -9.55
C TYR A 143 -7.97 2.37 -8.28
N TYR A 144 -6.85 1.89 -7.74
CA TYR A 144 -6.82 1.15 -6.47
C TYR A 144 -7.37 1.98 -5.29
N PHE A 145 -6.97 3.25 -5.19
CA PHE A 145 -7.50 4.16 -4.17
C PHE A 145 -9.01 4.39 -4.37
N GLY A 146 -9.45 4.60 -5.61
CA GLY A 146 -10.85 4.80 -5.96
C GLY A 146 -11.72 3.58 -5.69
N THR A 147 -11.23 2.36 -5.97
CA THR A 147 -11.95 1.13 -5.64
C THR A 147 -12.09 0.95 -4.14
N LEU A 148 -11.03 1.22 -3.35
CA LEU A 148 -11.11 1.20 -1.88
C LEU A 148 -12.12 2.20 -1.34
N VAL A 149 -12.12 3.45 -1.82
CA VAL A 149 -13.11 4.45 -1.40
C VAL A 149 -14.52 4.02 -1.83
N GLY A 150 -14.68 3.48 -3.03
CA GLY A 150 -15.96 2.95 -3.51
C GLY A 150 -16.48 1.79 -2.65
N ILE A 151 -15.59 0.90 -2.21
CA ILE A 151 -15.92 -0.20 -1.29
C ILE A 151 -16.49 0.33 0.02
N MET A 152 -15.82 1.34 0.57
CA MET A 152 -16.23 1.98 1.82
C MET A 152 -17.57 2.70 1.70
N ILE A 153 -17.80 3.43 0.60
CA ILE A 153 -19.09 4.07 0.33
C ILE A 153 -20.20 3.01 0.24
N ALA A 154 -19.97 1.88 -0.45
CA ALA A 154 -20.96 0.82 -0.55
C ALA A 154 -21.34 0.25 0.83
N TYR A 155 -20.37 0.12 1.73
CA TYR A 155 -20.58 -0.33 3.10
C TYR A 155 -21.35 0.69 3.96
N ASP A 156 -21.08 1.99 3.78
CA ASP A 156 -21.79 3.08 4.47
C ASP A 156 -23.23 3.29 3.97
N VAL A 157 -23.48 3.01 2.69
CA VAL A 157 -24.79 3.24 2.05
C VAL A 157 -25.86 2.33 2.64
N GLN A 158 -25.55 1.08 3.00
CA GLN A 158 -26.53 0.14 3.54
C GLN A 158 -27.24 0.64 4.83
N PRO A 159 -26.54 1.05 5.90
CA PRO A 159 -27.19 1.60 7.09
C PRO A 159 -27.86 2.95 6.84
N LEU A 160 -27.35 3.75 5.90
CA LEU A 160 -27.98 5.02 5.50
C LEU A 160 -29.31 4.80 4.78
N VAL A 161 -29.37 3.89 3.81
CA VAL A 161 -30.59 3.53 3.09
C VAL A 161 -31.62 2.99 4.06
N TYR A 162 -31.24 2.07 4.95
CA TYR A 162 -32.14 1.53 5.97
C TYR A 162 -32.70 2.62 6.89
N PHE A 163 -31.85 3.55 7.33
CA PHE A 163 -32.28 4.69 8.14
C PHE A 163 -33.24 5.60 7.37
N LEU A 164 -32.97 5.87 6.09
CA LEU A 164 -33.81 6.72 5.24
C LEU A 164 -35.15 6.06 4.91
N THR A 165 -35.18 4.79 4.53
CA THR A 165 -36.44 4.06 4.27
C THR A 165 -37.30 4.05 5.52
N TYR A 166 -36.71 3.76 6.68
CA TYR A 166 -37.41 3.80 7.96
C TYR A 166 -37.91 5.22 8.30
N TYR A 167 -37.11 6.25 8.02
CA TYR A 167 -37.50 7.65 8.23
C TYR A 167 -38.69 8.08 7.35
N PHE A 168 -38.73 7.63 6.08
CA PHE A 168 -39.79 7.97 5.14
C PHE A 168 -41.07 7.13 5.32
N GLU A 169 -40.94 5.83 5.62
CA GLU A 169 -42.07 4.94 5.90
C GLU A 169 -42.82 5.31 7.19
N GLN A 170 -42.13 5.96 8.15
CA GLN A 170 -42.72 6.39 9.41
C GLN A 170 -43.78 7.50 9.27
N ASN A 171 -43.86 8.20 8.14
CA ASN A 171 -45.02 9.07 7.86
C ASN A 171 -46.32 8.27 7.71
N ALA A 172 -46.29 6.94 7.62
CA ALA A 172 -47.45 6.08 7.44
C ALA A 172 -47.86 5.26 8.70
N THR A 173 -46.96 4.87 9.62
CA THR A 173 -47.32 4.07 10.82
C THR A 173 -46.41 4.31 12.05
N ASN A 174 -47.02 4.41 13.24
CA ASN A 174 -46.37 4.60 14.55
C ASN A 174 -45.59 3.35 15.03
N HIS A 175 -44.39 3.12 14.52
CA HIS A 175 -43.45 2.12 15.06
C HIS A 175 -42.26 2.76 15.78
N THR A 176 -41.78 2.11 16.85
CA THR A 176 -40.58 2.43 17.64
C THR A 176 -39.30 2.14 16.85
N TYR A 177 -38.33 3.07 16.87
CA TYR A 177 -37.07 2.98 16.11
C TYR A 177 -36.24 1.75 16.49
N ASP A 178 -35.89 0.92 15.50
CA ASP A 178 -34.81 -0.06 15.65
C ASP A 178 -33.48 0.60 15.26
N LEU A 179 -32.78 1.17 16.26
CA LEU A 179 -31.49 1.88 16.11
C LEU A 179 -30.27 0.94 16.19
N SER A 180 -30.47 -0.33 15.85
CA SER A 180 -29.50 -1.41 16.06
C SER A 180 -28.52 -1.60 14.89
N ARG A 181 -28.90 -1.29 13.64
CA ARG A 181 -28.00 -1.43 12.47
C ARG A 181 -27.07 -0.22 12.36
N ARG A 182 -25.76 -0.45 12.26
CA ARG A 182 -24.70 0.57 12.20
C ARG A 182 -23.61 0.20 11.22
N ILE A 183 -22.75 1.17 10.90
CA ILE A 183 -21.55 0.96 10.07
C ILE A 183 -20.56 0.09 10.85
N LEU A 184 -20.24 0.48 12.08
CA LEU A 184 -19.38 -0.33 12.95
C LEU A 184 -20.23 -1.25 13.83
N LEU A 185 -19.96 -2.56 13.75
CA LEU A 185 -20.56 -3.58 14.63
C LEU A 185 -19.94 -3.49 16.03
N VAL A 186 -20.40 -2.50 16.81
CA VAL A 186 -19.86 -2.12 18.11
C VAL A 186 -20.99 -1.81 19.10
N LYS A 187 -20.84 -2.23 20.35
CA LYS A 187 -21.74 -1.86 21.46
C LYS A 187 -21.15 -0.69 22.23
N TYR A 188 -21.87 0.41 22.24
CA TYR A 188 -21.53 1.56 23.07
C TYR A 188 -21.97 1.31 24.52
N PRO A 189 -21.28 1.91 25.52
CA PRO A 189 -21.60 1.72 26.93
C PRO A 189 -22.90 2.44 27.38
N PHE A 190 -23.63 3.05 26.46
CA PHE A 190 -24.85 3.80 26.72
C PHE A 190 -25.94 3.46 25.69
N GLU A 191 -27.19 3.52 26.12
CA GLU A 191 -28.36 3.31 25.25
C GLU A 191 -28.60 4.51 24.35
N ILE A 192 -28.97 4.23 23.10
CA ILE A 192 -29.13 5.26 22.08
C ILE A 192 -30.61 5.36 21.77
N THR A 193 -31.24 6.34 22.41
CA THR A 193 -32.70 6.55 22.37
C THR A 193 -33.09 7.73 21.46
N ARG A 194 -32.17 8.65 21.17
CA ARG A 194 -32.42 9.88 20.40
C ARG A 194 -31.87 9.80 18.97
N LYS A 195 -32.66 10.26 17.99
CA LYS A 195 -32.26 10.37 16.57
C LYS A 195 -30.99 11.20 16.37
N SER A 196 -30.87 12.33 17.05
CA SER A 196 -29.72 13.23 16.92
C SER A 196 -28.41 12.56 17.36
N THR A 197 -28.46 11.81 18.46
CA THR A 197 -27.33 11.02 18.96
C THR A 197 -26.95 9.92 17.97
N TYR A 198 -27.93 9.24 17.37
CA TYR A 198 -27.70 8.24 16.34
C TYR A 198 -27.03 8.84 15.09
N CYS A 199 -27.54 9.95 14.54
CA CYS A 199 -26.93 10.60 13.36
C CYS A 199 -25.52 11.11 13.65
N PHE A 200 -25.29 11.66 14.85
CA PHE A 200 -23.95 12.10 15.25
C PHE A 200 -22.98 10.91 15.29
N LEU A 201 -23.36 9.79 15.92
CA LEU A 201 -22.53 8.60 15.98
C LEU A 201 -22.28 8.02 14.58
N LEU A 202 -23.30 7.92 13.75
CA LEU A 202 -23.15 7.44 12.37
C LEU A 202 -22.17 8.32 11.58
N SER A 203 -22.19 9.64 11.77
CA SER A 203 -21.22 10.55 11.14
C SER A 203 -19.79 10.34 11.64
N GLN A 204 -19.62 10.03 12.93
CA GLN A 204 -18.32 9.73 13.53
C GLN A 204 -17.77 8.38 13.06
N GLU A 205 -18.62 7.36 12.97
CA GLU A 205 -18.28 6.03 12.45
C GLU A 205 -17.87 6.10 10.96
N ALA A 206 -18.63 6.84 10.14
CA ALA A 206 -18.29 7.08 8.75
C ALA A 206 -16.93 7.80 8.63
N TYR A 207 -16.74 8.90 9.35
CA TYR A 207 -15.47 9.64 9.37
C TYR A 207 -14.28 8.74 9.71
N LEU A 208 -14.43 7.90 10.74
CA LEU A 208 -13.45 6.91 11.15
C LEU A 208 -13.07 5.93 10.05
N LEU A 209 -14.08 5.39 9.38
CA LEU A 209 -13.93 4.42 8.32
C LEU A 209 -13.20 5.04 7.13
N TYR A 210 -13.56 6.26 6.71
CA TYR A 210 -12.84 6.99 5.65
C TYR A 210 -11.39 7.27 6.02
N ILE A 211 -11.11 7.79 7.21
CA ILE A 211 -9.73 8.08 7.65
C ILE A 211 -8.89 6.82 7.62
N THR A 212 -9.41 5.72 8.16
CA THR A 212 -8.71 4.42 8.19
C THR A 212 -8.44 3.90 6.78
N ALA A 213 -9.41 4.02 5.87
CA ALA A 213 -9.24 3.64 4.47
C ALA A 213 -8.17 4.48 3.75
N ILE A 214 -8.12 5.78 4.02
CA ILE A 214 -7.09 6.66 3.46
C ILE A 214 -5.71 6.20 3.99
N TYR A 215 -5.53 5.94 5.29
CA TYR A 215 -4.26 5.41 5.83
C TYR A 215 -3.86 4.08 5.19
N TRP A 216 -4.83 3.19 5.05
CA TRP A 216 -4.65 1.89 4.42
C TRP A 216 -4.10 2.06 3.00
N ALA A 217 -4.86 2.75 2.14
CA ALA A 217 -4.53 2.92 0.73
C ALA A 217 -3.18 3.63 0.53
N ASN A 218 -2.89 4.66 1.33
CA ASN A 218 -1.65 5.43 1.22
C ASN A 218 -0.41 4.59 1.53
N GLY A 219 -0.48 3.70 2.51
CA GLY A 219 0.65 2.82 2.81
C GLY A 219 0.94 1.82 1.69
N ASP A 220 -0.08 1.34 0.96
CA ASP A 220 0.11 0.46 -0.21
C ASP A 220 0.70 1.25 -1.38
N THR A 221 0.12 2.40 -1.69
CA THR A 221 0.54 3.21 -2.85
C THR A 221 1.93 3.81 -2.66
N LEU A 222 2.36 4.14 -1.43
CA LEU A 222 3.75 4.52 -1.16
C LEU A 222 4.74 3.45 -1.58
N PHE A 223 4.49 2.18 -1.21
CA PHE A 223 5.36 1.08 -1.60
C PHE A 223 5.46 0.99 -3.14
N ALA A 224 4.31 1.00 -3.82
CA ALA A 224 4.26 0.98 -5.29
C ALA A 224 5.01 2.14 -5.95
N GLN A 225 4.97 3.33 -5.36
CA GLN A 225 5.70 4.48 -5.88
C GLN A 225 7.21 4.32 -5.71
N PHE A 226 7.67 3.95 -4.52
CA PHE A 226 9.10 3.79 -4.26
C PHE A 226 9.72 2.72 -5.14
N THR A 227 9.10 1.54 -5.24
CA THR A 227 9.57 0.46 -6.11
C THR A 227 9.61 0.93 -7.57
N THR A 228 8.54 1.56 -8.05
CA THR A 228 8.48 2.07 -9.44
C THR A 228 9.56 3.10 -9.72
N HIS A 229 9.78 4.06 -8.82
CA HIS A 229 10.81 5.07 -9.02
C HIS A 229 12.22 4.48 -9.05
N ILE A 230 12.52 3.49 -8.21
CA ILE A 230 13.79 2.76 -8.28
C ILE A 230 13.90 1.98 -9.60
N CYS A 231 12.85 1.27 -10.02
CA CYS A 231 12.84 0.58 -11.31
C CYS A 231 13.13 1.53 -12.48
N LEU A 232 12.55 2.73 -12.48
CA LEU A 232 12.82 3.75 -13.49
C LEU A 232 14.28 4.21 -13.45
N GLN A 233 14.85 4.41 -12.25
CA GLN A 233 16.26 4.77 -12.11
C GLN A 233 17.21 3.65 -12.57
N LEU A 234 16.85 2.39 -12.34
CA LEU A 234 17.59 1.24 -12.88
C LEU A 234 17.50 1.17 -14.41
N LYS A 235 16.35 1.49 -15.00
CA LYS A 235 16.20 1.60 -16.47
C LYS A 235 17.07 2.72 -17.06
N ILE A 236 17.12 3.88 -16.41
CA ILE A 236 18.02 4.97 -16.81
C ILE A 236 19.49 4.52 -16.71
N LEU A 237 19.87 3.86 -15.62
CA LEU A 237 21.22 3.33 -15.45
C LEU A 237 21.58 2.32 -16.56
N LYS A 238 20.66 1.41 -16.92
CA LYS A 238 20.85 0.46 -18.04
C LYS A 238 21.08 1.21 -19.36
N TYR A 239 20.24 2.19 -19.66
CA TYR A 239 20.36 2.99 -20.89
C TYR A 239 21.71 3.72 -20.99
N GLU A 240 22.11 4.41 -19.93
CA GLU A 240 23.41 5.11 -19.88
C GLU A 240 24.59 4.15 -19.99
N THR A 241 24.49 2.99 -19.33
CA THR A 241 25.50 1.93 -19.44
C THR A 241 25.63 1.48 -20.90
N GLY A 242 24.54 1.19 -21.59
CA GLY A 242 24.60 0.81 -23.02
C GLY A 242 25.25 1.89 -23.90
N LYS A 243 24.92 3.16 -23.67
CA LYS A 243 25.52 4.31 -24.40
C LYS A 243 27.03 4.40 -24.14
N PHE A 244 27.46 4.23 -22.90
CA PHE A 244 28.87 4.22 -22.51
C PHE A 244 29.67 3.12 -23.25
N PHE A 245 29.13 1.90 -23.35
CA PHE A 245 29.83 0.79 -24.03
C PHE A 245 29.98 0.98 -25.54
N ASN A 246 28.98 1.60 -26.17
CA ASN A 246 28.98 1.89 -27.61
C ASN A 246 29.91 3.05 -27.99
N GLN A 247 30.18 3.99 -27.08
CA GLN A 247 30.95 5.21 -27.36
C GLN A 247 32.42 5.14 -26.89
N SER A 248 32.73 4.37 -25.85
CA SER A 248 34.06 4.37 -25.24
C SER A 248 35.02 3.41 -25.96
N ASN A 249 35.98 3.96 -26.72
CA ASN A 249 37.05 3.14 -27.31
C ASN A 249 38.17 2.81 -26.31
N GLN A 250 38.66 3.71 -25.45
CA GLN A 250 39.76 3.36 -24.52
C GLN A 250 39.84 4.10 -23.15
N GLU A 251 39.13 5.23 -22.92
CA GLU A 251 39.31 6.07 -21.71
C GLU A 251 38.15 6.04 -20.67
N GLY A 252 37.28 5.04 -20.72
CA GLY A 252 36.01 5.04 -19.97
C GLY A 252 36.02 4.72 -18.47
N ARG A 253 37.19 4.67 -17.80
CA ARG A 253 37.26 4.15 -16.41
C ARG A 253 36.55 5.05 -15.39
N SER A 254 36.68 6.37 -15.49
CA SER A 254 36.01 7.31 -14.59
C SER A 254 34.49 7.19 -14.69
N ASP A 255 33.98 7.06 -15.90
CA ASP A 255 32.55 7.00 -16.17
C ASP A 255 31.96 5.67 -15.69
N LEU A 256 32.69 4.56 -15.89
CA LEU A 256 32.30 3.27 -15.32
C LEU A 256 32.25 3.31 -13.78
N LEU A 257 33.19 3.98 -13.12
CA LEU A 257 33.17 4.15 -11.67
C LEU A 257 31.94 4.96 -11.21
N ILE A 258 31.52 5.97 -11.98
CA ILE A 258 30.30 6.73 -11.72
C ILE A 258 29.06 5.82 -11.84
N LEU A 259 28.99 4.98 -12.87
CA LEU A 259 27.90 4.02 -13.07
C LEU A 259 27.85 2.97 -11.94
N ILE A 260 29.00 2.43 -11.52
CA ILE A 260 29.10 1.50 -10.38
C ILE A 260 28.61 2.16 -9.11
N ARG A 261 29.08 3.38 -8.82
CA ARG A 261 28.66 4.12 -7.62
C ARG A 261 27.15 4.38 -7.64
N ARG A 262 26.60 4.78 -8.79
CA ARG A 262 25.14 4.95 -8.96
C ARG A 262 24.39 3.64 -8.72
N HIS A 263 24.90 2.51 -9.22
CA HIS A 263 24.30 1.19 -8.97
C HIS A 263 24.30 0.85 -7.47
N GLN A 264 25.40 1.11 -6.77
CA GLN A 264 25.50 0.90 -5.32
C GLN A 264 24.54 1.79 -4.53
N GLU A 265 24.40 3.07 -4.92
CA GLU A 265 23.45 3.98 -4.29
C GLU A 265 21.99 3.52 -4.54
N LEU A 266 21.67 2.97 -5.72
CA LEU A 266 20.35 2.37 -6.00
C LEU A 266 20.08 1.10 -5.18
N LEU A 267 21.08 0.22 -5.03
CA LEU A 267 20.96 -0.96 -4.17
C LEU A 267 20.72 -0.58 -2.71
N SER A 268 21.43 0.45 -2.21
CA SER A 268 21.19 1.00 -0.87
C SER A 268 19.76 1.53 -0.71
N MET A 269 19.18 2.14 -1.74
CA MET A 269 17.76 2.51 -1.71
C MET A 269 16.83 1.30 -1.67
N CYS A 270 17.15 0.21 -2.37
CA CYS A 270 16.37 -1.02 -2.26
C CYS A 270 16.45 -1.62 -0.83
N ASP A 271 17.62 -1.59 -0.20
CA ASP A 271 17.81 -2.04 1.17
C ASP A 271 16.97 -1.18 2.15
N MET A 272 16.90 0.14 1.93
CA MET A 272 16.00 1.02 2.69
C MET A 272 14.52 0.71 2.48
N ILE A 273 14.08 0.35 1.26
CA ILE A 273 12.70 -0.12 1.02
C ILE A 273 12.44 -1.36 1.87
N GLU A 274 13.36 -2.32 1.86
CA GLU A 274 13.22 -3.55 2.63
C GLU A 274 13.12 -3.22 4.13
N ASP A 275 14.02 -2.43 4.69
CA ASP A 275 13.99 -2.05 6.11
C ASP A 275 12.71 -1.33 6.55
N ILE A 276 12.09 -0.55 5.65
CA ILE A 276 10.86 0.20 5.94
C ILE A 276 9.62 -0.68 5.76
N PHE A 277 9.52 -1.39 4.63
CA PHE A 277 8.29 -2.04 4.20
C PHE A 277 8.21 -3.52 4.56
N SER A 278 9.32 -4.20 4.81
CA SER A 278 9.35 -5.62 5.21
C SER A 278 8.43 -5.94 6.40
N PRO A 279 8.46 -5.20 7.54
CA PRO A 279 7.52 -5.45 8.64
C PRO A 279 6.07 -5.11 8.28
N ILE A 280 5.85 -4.08 7.45
CA ILE A 280 4.52 -3.64 7.02
C ILE A 280 3.87 -4.72 6.14
N ILE A 281 4.62 -5.23 5.17
CA ILE A 281 4.14 -6.24 4.23
C ILE A 281 3.89 -7.55 4.97
N PHE A 282 4.80 -7.96 5.87
CA PHE A 282 4.60 -9.15 6.69
C PHE A 282 3.30 -9.09 7.49
N SER A 283 3.07 -8.02 8.27
CA SER A 283 1.84 -7.89 9.06
C SER A 283 0.60 -7.83 8.18
N THR A 284 0.70 -7.17 7.02
CA THR A 284 -0.41 -7.04 6.07
C THR A 284 -0.77 -8.38 5.45
N MET A 285 0.22 -9.14 4.96
CA MET A 285 -0.03 -10.45 4.35
C MET A 285 -0.59 -11.45 5.34
N LEU A 286 -0.05 -11.50 6.56
CA LEU A 286 -0.51 -12.41 7.60
C LEU A 286 -1.98 -12.13 7.97
N LEU A 287 -2.30 -10.87 8.27
CA LEU A 287 -3.65 -10.48 8.68
C LEU A 287 -4.65 -10.62 7.52
N SER A 288 -4.27 -10.26 6.30
CA SER A 288 -5.10 -10.46 5.11
C SER A 288 -5.38 -11.94 4.86
N ALA A 289 -4.40 -12.84 5.05
CA ALA A 289 -4.61 -14.28 4.88
C ALA A 289 -5.62 -14.85 5.92
N ILE A 290 -5.50 -14.43 7.19
CA ILE A 290 -6.47 -14.80 8.24
C ILE A 290 -7.85 -14.24 7.88
N ASN A 291 -7.92 -12.97 7.47
CA ASN A 291 -9.17 -12.31 7.12
C ASN A 291 -9.85 -13.00 5.92
N MET A 292 -9.09 -13.40 4.90
CA MET A 292 -9.62 -14.16 3.76
C MET A 292 -10.28 -15.46 4.22
N CYS A 293 -9.64 -16.23 5.11
CA CYS A 293 -10.23 -17.46 5.66
C CYS A 293 -11.56 -17.20 6.39
N VAL A 294 -11.60 -16.16 7.24
CA VAL A 294 -12.82 -15.76 7.98
C VAL A 294 -13.95 -15.38 7.01
N ASN A 295 -13.64 -14.60 5.97
CA ASN A 295 -14.64 -14.18 4.98
C ASN A 295 -15.17 -15.37 4.15
N VAL A 296 -14.34 -16.35 3.80
CA VAL A 296 -14.80 -17.56 3.09
C VAL A 296 -15.79 -18.35 3.96
N ILE A 297 -15.52 -18.51 5.26
CA ILE A 297 -16.47 -19.14 6.18
C ILE A 297 -17.78 -18.34 6.24
N GLY A 298 -17.69 -17.01 6.36
CA GLY A 298 -18.84 -16.11 6.31
C GLY A 298 -19.71 -16.33 5.07
N VAL A 299 -19.10 -16.36 3.88
CA VAL A 299 -19.80 -16.66 2.61
C VAL A 299 -20.52 -18.00 2.66
N THR A 300 -19.88 -19.06 3.17
CA THR A 300 -20.53 -20.38 3.21
C THR A 300 -21.74 -20.43 4.13
N GLU A 301 -21.65 -19.80 5.30
CA GLU A 301 -22.73 -19.80 6.29
C GLU A 301 -23.91 -18.94 5.81
N THR A 302 -23.64 -17.77 5.24
CA THR A 302 -24.72 -16.88 4.76
C THR A 302 -25.42 -17.41 3.53
N ILE A 303 -24.70 -18.13 2.64
CA ILE A 303 -25.32 -18.83 1.51
C ILE A 303 -26.24 -19.94 2.03
N ALA A 304 -25.79 -20.74 2.99
CA ALA A 304 -26.61 -21.80 3.58
C ALA A 304 -27.85 -21.25 4.29
N ALA A 305 -27.75 -20.06 4.89
CA ALA A 305 -28.86 -19.35 5.53
C ALA A 305 -29.80 -18.61 4.56
N GLY A 306 -29.47 -18.53 3.26
CA GLY A 306 -30.25 -17.78 2.26
C GLY A 306 -30.12 -16.26 2.34
N SER A 307 -29.16 -15.74 3.12
CA SER A 307 -28.87 -14.32 3.29
C SER A 307 -27.95 -13.79 2.18
N TYR A 308 -28.52 -13.47 1.01
CA TYR A 308 -27.74 -13.01 -0.14
C TYR A 308 -27.07 -11.64 0.07
N GLU A 309 -27.69 -10.74 0.86
CA GLU A 309 -27.11 -9.42 1.17
C GLU A 309 -25.77 -9.56 1.91
N GLU A 310 -25.74 -10.34 2.98
CA GLU A 310 -24.54 -10.58 3.79
C GLU A 310 -23.48 -11.35 3.01
N THR A 311 -23.90 -12.30 2.17
CA THR A 311 -23.01 -13.02 1.25
C THR A 311 -22.25 -12.06 0.33
N GLY A 312 -22.92 -11.03 -0.18
CA GLY A 312 -22.31 -9.99 -1.01
C GLY A 312 -21.20 -9.24 -0.28
N ILE A 313 -21.43 -8.87 0.99
CA ILE A 313 -20.46 -8.17 1.83
C ILE A 313 -19.19 -9.00 2.03
N TYR A 314 -19.32 -10.26 2.48
CA TYR A 314 -18.16 -11.13 2.70
C TYR A 314 -17.37 -11.39 1.42
N THR A 315 -18.07 -11.65 0.30
CA THR A 315 -17.45 -11.87 -1.00
C THR A 315 -16.64 -10.65 -1.44
N PHE A 316 -17.17 -9.46 -1.20
CA PHE A 316 -16.54 -8.22 -1.61
C PHE A 316 -15.31 -7.88 -0.76
N ILE A 317 -15.36 -8.09 0.56
CA ILE A 317 -14.20 -7.95 1.46
C ILE A 317 -13.11 -8.97 1.08
N PHE A 318 -13.50 -10.21 0.74
CA PHE A 318 -12.56 -11.22 0.24
C PHE A 318 -11.85 -10.76 -1.04
N ILE A 319 -12.59 -10.24 -2.02
CA ILE A 319 -11.99 -9.71 -3.26
C ILE A 319 -11.06 -8.53 -2.97
N ALA A 320 -11.47 -7.61 -2.09
CA ALA A 320 -10.67 -6.44 -1.73
C ALA A 320 -9.32 -6.82 -1.09
N THR A 321 -9.36 -7.72 -0.10
CA THR A 321 -8.15 -8.23 0.57
C THR A 321 -7.26 -9.01 -0.39
N PHE A 322 -7.84 -9.79 -1.30
CA PHE A 322 -7.12 -10.51 -2.33
C PHE A 322 -6.39 -9.56 -3.31
N LEU A 323 -7.09 -8.53 -3.79
CA LEU A 323 -6.52 -7.50 -4.66
C LEU A 323 -5.36 -6.76 -3.99
N GLN A 324 -5.43 -6.53 -2.68
CA GLN A 324 -4.34 -5.93 -1.93
C GLN A 324 -3.08 -6.80 -1.95
N ILE A 325 -3.20 -8.12 -1.73
CA ILE A 325 -2.04 -9.02 -1.75
C ILE A 325 -1.41 -9.03 -3.15
N ILE A 326 -2.24 -9.13 -4.20
CA ILE A 326 -1.77 -9.04 -5.60
C ILE A 326 -1.02 -7.73 -5.84
N PHE A 327 -1.56 -6.62 -5.35
CA PHE A 327 -0.94 -5.30 -5.52
C PHE A 327 0.51 -5.29 -5.00
N TYR A 328 0.74 -5.75 -3.76
CA TYR A 328 2.10 -5.88 -3.22
C TYR A 328 2.99 -6.82 -4.04
N CYS A 329 2.48 -7.99 -4.41
CA CYS A 329 3.23 -8.98 -5.18
C CYS A 329 3.69 -8.44 -6.53
N VAL A 330 2.83 -7.74 -7.27
CA VAL A 330 3.16 -7.19 -8.60
C VAL A 330 4.32 -6.19 -8.50
N PHE A 331 4.26 -5.25 -7.55
CA PHE A 331 5.31 -4.24 -7.40
C PHE A 331 6.62 -4.80 -6.84
N ALA A 332 6.56 -5.78 -5.92
CA ALA A 332 7.73 -6.49 -5.43
C ALA A 332 8.43 -7.30 -6.54
N GLU A 333 7.65 -8.02 -7.36
CA GLU A 333 8.17 -8.79 -8.49
C GLU A 333 8.80 -7.87 -9.53
N THR A 334 8.13 -6.76 -9.87
CA THR A 334 8.66 -5.79 -10.85
C THR A 334 10.02 -5.26 -10.42
N LEU A 335 10.23 -4.97 -9.12
CA LEU A 335 11.54 -4.56 -8.61
C LEU A 335 12.59 -5.67 -8.70
N THR A 336 12.20 -6.90 -8.36
CA THR A 336 13.07 -8.08 -8.43
C THR A 336 13.51 -8.36 -9.87
N GLU A 337 12.58 -8.30 -10.83
CA GLU A 337 12.84 -8.48 -12.26
C GLU A 337 13.74 -7.37 -12.82
N GLU A 338 13.47 -6.11 -12.49
CA GLU A 338 14.28 -4.99 -12.98
C GLU A 338 15.70 -5.03 -12.43
N THR A 339 15.89 -5.37 -11.14
CA THR A 339 17.23 -5.54 -10.55
C THR A 339 17.98 -6.72 -11.18
N ARG A 340 17.31 -7.85 -11.42
CA ARG A 340 17.88 -9.01 -12.11
C ARG A 340 18.28 -8.71 -13.54
N SER A 341 17.42 -8.01 -14.29
CA SER A 341 17.62 -7.71 -15.71
C SER A 341 18.88 -6.87 -15.98
N LEU A 342 19.39 -6.15 -14.98
CA LEU A 342 20.65 -5.42 -15.10
C LEU A 342 21.83 -6.35 -15.36
N SER A 343 21.87 -7.51 -14.71
CA SER A 343 22.91 -8.53 -14.93
C SER A 343 22.92 -8.99 -16.39
N ASP A 344 21.75 -9.37 -16.88
CA ASP A 344 21.59 -9.87 -18.26
C ASP A 344 21.93 -8.79 -19.28
N PHE A 345 21.52 -7.55 -19.01
CA PHE A 345 21.84 -6.41 -19.86
C PHE A 345 23.36 -6.19 -19.95
N VAL A 346 24.06 -6.12 -18.82
CA VAL A 346 25.51 -5.89 -18.79
C VAL A 346 26.28 -7.06 -19.41
N TYR A 347 25.82 -8.29 -19.20
CA TYR A 347 26.43 -9.49 -19.79
C TYR A 347 26.39 -9.48 -21.32
N ASN A 348 25.31 -8.96 -21.91
CA ASN A 348 25.12 -8.89 -23.36
C ASN A 348 25.87 -7.74 -24.06
N LEU A 349 26.54 -6.86 -23.31
CA LEU A 349 27.38 -5.81 -23.88
C LEU A 349 28.70 -6.38 -24.40
N GLU A 350 29.35 -5.69 -25.33
CA GLU A 350 30.69 -6.06 -25.84
C GLU A 350 31.80 -5.73 -24.83
N TRP A 351 31.71 -6.28 -23.62
CA TRP A 351 32.69 -6.06 -22.54
C TRP A 351 33.95 -6.92 -22.71
N THR A 352 33.88 -7.99 -23.50
CA THR A 352 35.03 -8.86 -23.79
C THR A 352 36.06 -8.19 -24.69
N SER A 353 35.72 -7.19 -25.50
CA SER A 353 36.69 -6.46 -26.32
C SER A 353 37.41 -5.33 -25.57
N LYS A 354 37.03 -5.04 -24.32
CA LYS A 354 37.57 -3.93 -23.51
C LYS A 354 38.84 -4.33 -22.75
N ASP A 355 39.57 -3.31 -22.27
CA ASP A 355 40.80 -3.45 -21.47
C ASP A 355 40.62 -4.36 -20.24
N TYR A 356 41.69 -5.01 -19.79
CA TYR A 356 41.66 -6.01 -18.71
C TYR A 356 41.06 -5.45 -17.42
N ARG A 357 41.35 -4.19 -17.08
CA ARG A 357 40.84 -3.55 -15.86
C ARG A 357 39.34 -3.30 -15.94
N LEU A 358 38.86 -2.84 -17.09
CA LEU A 358 37.43 -2.63 -17.33
C LEU A 358 36.70 -3.96 -17.32
N ARG A 359 37.25 -4.98 -17.99
CA ARG A 359 36.71 -6.34 -18.01
C ARG A 359 36.51 -6.89 -16.59
N PHE A 360 37.51 -6.75 -15.72
CA PHE A 360 37.42 -7.18 -14.33
C PHE A 360 36.31 -6.44 -13.55
N LEU A 361 36.22 -5.11 -13.67
CA LEU A 361 35.16 -4.34 -13.02
C LEU A 361 33.77 -4.76 -13.48
N ILE A 362 33.60 -5.03 -14.77
CA ILE A 362 32.32 -5.46 -15.35
C ILE A 362 31.94 -6.85 -14.86
N GLN A 363 32.90 -7.77 -14.76
CA GLN A 363 32.66 -9.09 -14.16
C GLN A 363 32.18 -8.98 -12.71
N VAL A 364 32.73 -8.04 -11.92
CA VAL A 364 32.25 -7.77 -10.55
C VAL A 364 30.81 -7.23 -10.55
N ILE A 365 30.46 -6.34 -11.50
CA ILE A 365 29.08 -5.84 -11.64
C ILE A 365 28.13 -6.99 -11.97
N ILE A 366 28.48 -7.84 -12.94
CA ILE A 366 27.67 -9.01 -13.32
C ILE A 366 27.48 -9.91 -12.10
N LEU A 367 28.57 -10.27 -11.41
CA LEU A 367 28.53 -11.12 -10.22
C LEU A 367 27.60 -10.55 -9.13
N ARG A 368 27.64 -9.22 -8.90
CA ARG A 368 26.74 -8.57 -7.94
C ARG A 368 25.30 -8.52 -8.43
N ALA A 369 25.07 -8.16 -9.69
CA ALA A 369 23.73 -8.03 -10.27
C ALA A 369 23.01 -9.39 -10.41
N GLN A 370 23.75 -10.50 -10.47
CA GLN A 370 23.21 -11.86 -10.42
C GLN A 370 22.53 -12.21 -9.08
N THR A 371 22.79 -11.42 -8.03
CA THR A 371 22.06 -11.50 -6.75
C THR A 371 20.97 -10.41 -6.74
N PRO A 372 19.76 -10.69 -7.27
CA PRO A 372 18.70 -9.69 -7.35
C PRO A 372 18.24 -9.28 -5.96
N VAL A 373 17.65 -8.08 -5.88
CA VAL A 373 17.07 -7.62 -4.62
C VAL A 373 15.65 -8.15 -4.54
N TYR A 374 15.35 -8.82 -3.44
CA TYR A 374 14.02 -9.30 -3.14
C TYR A 374 13.41 -8.44 -2.05
N CYS A 375 12.15 -8.03 -2.25
CA CYS A 375 11.34 -7.56 -1.12
C CYS A 375 10.93 -8.79 -0.30
N THR A 376 11.27 -8.85 0.99
CA THR A 376 10.95 -9.99 1.85
C THR A 376 9.95 -9.61 2.93
N ALA A 377 9.29 -10.61 3.49
CA ALA A 377 8.42 -10.45 4.65
C ALA A 377 9.22 -10.77 5.92
N TYR A 378 9.88 -9.77 6.49
CA TYR A 378 10.76 -9.86 7.67
C TYR A 378 11.86 -10.95 7.53
N GLY A 379 12.43 -11.11 6.33
CA GLY A 379 13.45 -12.13 6.05
C GLY A 379 12.95 -13.57 5.98
N PHE A 380 11.67 -13.85 6.25
CA PHE A 380 11.14 -15.22 6.21
C PHE A 380 11.03 -15.76 4.78
N PHE A 381 10.51 -14.94 3.85
CA PHE A 381 10.36 -15.33 2.45
C PHE A 381 10.30 -14.11 1.53
N PRO A 382 10.80 -14.23 0.28
CA PRO A 382 10.64 -13.20 -0.74
C PRO A 382 9.19 -13.14 -1.21
N ILE A 383 8.68 -11.92 -1.39
CA ILE A 383 7.34 -11.65 -1.86
C ILE A 383 7.34 -11.68 -3.39
N GLY A 384 6.44 -12.47 -3.97
CA GLY A 384 6.29 -12.59 -5.42
C GLY A 384 5.10 -13.47 -5.80
N HIS A 385 4.86 -13.62 -7.10
CA HIS A 385 3.68 -14.33 -7.62
C HIS A 385 3.65 -15.82 -7.22
N GLN A 386 4.81 -16.46 -7.13
CA GLN A 386 4.91 -17.85 -6.69
C GLN A 386 4.43 -18.05 -5.24
N LYS A 387 4.70 -17.07 -4.36
CA LYS A 387 4.26 -17.12 -2.96
C LYS A 387 2.77 -16.79 -2.81
N LEU A 388 2.22 -15.91 -3.66
CA LEU A 388 0.78 -15.69 -3.74
C LEU A 388 0.04 -17.01 -3.97
N THR A 389 0.46 -17.82 -4.95
CA THR A 389 -0.13 -19.14 -5.21
C THR A 389 -0.05 -20.06 -3.99
N SER A 390 1.08 -20.06 -3.28
CA SER A 390 1.24 -20.84 -2.06
C SER A 390 0.30 -20.39 -0.93
N ILE A 391 0.11 -19.07 -0.76
CA ILE A 391 -0.80 -18.52 0.25
C ILE A 391 -2.24 -18.91 -0.08
N ILE A 392 -2.68 -18.76 -1.33
CA ILE A 392 -4.02 -19.16 -1.78
C ILE A 392 -4.25 -20.65 -1.54
N ASN A 393 -3.30 -21.50 -1.94
CA ASN A 393 -3.40 -22.94 -1.77
C ASN A 393 -3.47 -23.33 -0.29
N ALA A 394 -2.69 -22.67 0.57
CA ALA A 394 -2.75 -22.88 2.01
C ALA A 394 -4.11 -22.46 2.58
N SER A 395 -4.60 -21.26 2.26
CA SER A 395 -5.93 -20.79 2.68
C SER A 395 -7.04 -21.73 2.25
N PHE A 396 -7.02 -22.21 1.00
CA PHE A 396 -8.00 -23.19 0.50
C PHE A 396 -7.90 -24.52 1.24
N SER A 397 -6.69 -25.01 1.51
CA SER A 397 -6.47 -26.25 2.27
C SER A 397 -6.99 -26.15 3.71
N TYR A 398 -6.72 -25.04 4.40
CA TYR A 398 -7.25 -24.78 5.74
C TYR A 398 -8.78 -24.69 5.75
N TYR A 399 -9.36 -24.02 4.75
CA TYR A 399 -10.80 -23.98 4.59
C TYR A 399 -11.40 -25.38 4.40
N MET A 400 -10.84 -26.18 3.49
CA MET A 400 -11.30 -27.57 3.29
C MET A 400 -11.19 -28.40 4.57
N MET A 401 -10.10 -28.25 5.33
CA MET A 401 -9.95 -28.90 6.63
C MET A 401 -11.05 -28.48 7.62
N LEU A 402 -11.32 -27.18 7.75
CA LEU A 402 -12.39 -26.67 8.62
C LEU A 402 -13.77 -27.19 8.20
N GLN A 403 -14.03 -27.33 6.91
CA GLN A 403 -15.27 -27.94 6.42
C GLN A 403 -15.40 -29.42 6.79
N THR A 404 -14.29 -30.17 6.84
CA THR A 404 -14.33 -31.59 7.23
C THR A 404 -14.45 -31.82 8.75
N VAL A 405 -14.20 -30.79 9.56
CA VAL A 405 -14.26 -30.87 11.04
C VAL A 405 -15.61 -30.38 11.59
N LYS A 406 -16.37 -29.60 10.80
CA LYS A 406 -17.80 -29.35 11.04
C LYS A 406 -18.62 -30.59 10.69
#